data_AF-A0A7W8W5Q7-F1
#
_entry.id   AF-A0A7W8W5Q7-F1
#
_cell.length_a   1.000
_cell.length_b   1.000
_cell.length_c   1.000
_cell.angle_alpha   90.00
_cell.angle_beta   90.00
_cell.angle_gamma   90.00
#
_symmetry.space_group_name_H-M   'P 1'
#
loop_
_entity.id
_entity.type
_entity.pdbx_description
1 polymer ?
#
loop_
_entity_poly.entity_id
_entity_poly.type
_entity_poly.pdbx_seq_one_letter_code
_entity_poly.pdbx_strand_id
1 'polypeptide(L)' 'MSAKLYEVKQLVQLSMPFTLQREAIDSVERGSNDGDWQPAKTAASELTLAEDSAVFEAAARGR' A
#
# COMPACT_ATOMS: atom_id res chain seq x y z
N MET A 1 -2.88 29.44 -34.72
CA MET A 1 -2.83 28.96 -33.32
C MET A 1 -2.85 27.44 -33.39
N SER A 2 -1.85 26.76 -32.83
CA SER A 2 -1.79 25.28 -32.84
C SER A 2 -2.09 24.76 -31.44
N ALA A 3 -2.93 23.73 -31.33
CA ALA A 3 -3.24 23.05 -30.07
C ALA A 3 -2.66 21.63 -30.10
N LYS A 4 -2.18 21.14 -28.96
CA LYS A 4 -1.59 19.81 -28.80
C LYS A 4 -2.34 19.03 -27.73
N LEU A 5 -2.67 17.78 -28.02
CA LEU A 5 -3.29 16.85 -27.07
C LEU A 5 -2.21 16.01 -26.39
N TYR A 6 -2.44 15.71 -25.11
CA TYR A 6 -1.63 14.81 -24.31
C TYR A 6 -2.52 13.68 -23.80
N GLU A 7 -2.00 12.45 -23.81
CA GLU A 7 -2.65 11.33 -23.14
C GLU A 7 -2.32 11.36 -21.65
N VAL A 8 -3.32 11.16 -20.81
CA VAL A 8 -3.18 11.08 -19.35
C VAL A 8 -3.84 9.82 -18.83
N LYS A 9 -3.29 9.23 -17.77
CA LYS A 9 -3.86 8.07 -17.08
C LYS A 9 -4.54 8.50 -15.79
N GLN A 10 -5.56 7.75 -15.38
CA GLN A 10 -6.24 7.94 -14.11
C GLN A 10 -5.33 7.48 -12.96
N LEU A 11 -5.37 8.20 -11.84
CA LEU A 11 -4.75 7.77 -10.59
C LEU A 11 -5.69 6.82 -9.85
N VAL A 12 -5.12 5.81 -9.20
CA VAL A 12 -5.85 4.86 -8.36
C VAL A 12 -5.28 4.90 -6.94
N GLN A 13 -6.14 4.68 -5.95
CA GLN A 13 -5.75 4.57 -4.55
C GLN A 13 -5.93 3.12 -4.10
N LEU A 14 -4.84 2.51 -3.62
CA LEU A 14 -4.84 1.22 -2.95
C LEU A 14 -4.73 1.45 -1.44
N SER A 15 -5.50 0.73 -0.64
CA SER A 15 -5.49 0.91 0.81
C SER A 15 -5.79 -0.42 1.51
N MET A 16 -4.90 -0.82 2.41
CA MET A 16 -5.04 -2.02 3.22
C MET A 16 -5.16 -1.62 4.70
N PRO A 17 -6.38 -1.65 5.27
CA PRO A 17 -6.56 -1.35 6.69
C PRO A 17 -5.99 -2.48 7.54
N PHE A 18 -5.43 -2.12 8.70
CA PHE A 18 -5.01 -3.06 9.72
C PHE A 18 -5.35 -2.52 11.10
N THR A 19 -5.42 -3.42 12.07
CA THR A 19 -5.70 -3.09 13.48
C THR A 19 -4.56 -3.61 14.34
N LEU A 20 -4.12 -2.79 15.29
CA LEU A 20 -3.17 -3.17 16.31
C LEU A 20 -3.85 -3.20 17.68
N GLN A 21 -3.33 -4.04 18.56
CA GLN A 21 -3.71 -4.00 19.97
C GLN A 21 -3.05 -2.79 20.64
N ARG A 22 -3.79 -2.08 21.49
CA ARG A 22 -3.26 -0.91 22.22
C ARG A 22 -2.04 -1.31 23.06
N GLU A 23 -2.09 -2.49 23.66
CA GLU A 23 -1.05 -3.02 24.53
C GLU A 23 0.29 -3.21 23.80
N ALA A 24 0.26 -3.56 22.50
CA ALA A 24 1.46 -3.69 21.67
C ALA A 24 2.11 -2.33 21.35
N ILE A 25 1.31 -1.26 21.36
CA ILE A 25 1.80 0.12 21.19
C ILE A 25 2.36 0.62 22.52
N ASP A 26 1.59 0.48 23.59
CA ASP A 26 1.96 0.92 24.95
C ASP A 26 3.19 0.17 25.49
N SER A 27 3.49 -1.04 25.00
CA SER A 27 4.71 -1.75 25.38
C SER A 27 5.97 -1.01 24.93
N VAL A 28 5.95 -0.38 23.75
CA VAL A 28 7.11 0.35 23.20
C VAL A 28 7.43 1.57 24.04
N GLU A 29 6.41 2.30 24.53
CA GLU A 29 6.62 3.40 25.49
C GLU A 29 7.29 2.93 26.79
N ARG A 30 7.12 1.66 27.15
CA ARG A 30 7.75 1.02 28.33
C ARG A 30 9.09 0.33 28.00
N GLY A 31 9.61 0.51 26.78
CA GLY A 31 10.92 0.00 26.36
C GLY A 31 10.91 -1.39 25.71
N SER A 32 9.74 -1.94 25.37
CA SER A 32 9.65 -3.17 24.56
C SER A 32 10.15 -2.92 23.13
N ASN A 33 10.94 -3.86 22.62
CA ASN A 33 11.40 -3.88 21.23
C ASN A 33 10.70 -4.97 20.39
N ASP A 34 9.70 -5.63 20.98
CA ASP A 34 9.06 -6.86 20.48
C ASP A 34 7.53 -6.77 20.44
N GLY A 35 6.98 -5.54 20.40
CA GLY A 35 5.55 -5.33 20.18
C GLY A 35 5.04 -6.07 18.93
N ASP A 36 3.81 -6.59 19.00
CA ASP A 36 3.24 -7.34 17.88
C ASP A 36 2.80 -6.40 16.75
N TRP A 37 3.73 -6.18 15.82
CA TRP A 37 3.51 -5.40 14.60
C TRP A 37 3.07 -6.27 13.41
N GLN A 38 2.74 -7.55 13.63
CA GLN A 38 2.41 -8.46 12.54
C GLN A 38 1.24 -7.98 11.67
N PRO A 39 0.15 -7.41 12.21
CA PRO A 39 -0.95 -6.89 11.39
C PRO A 39 -0.50 -5.81 10.39
N ALA A 40 0.38 -4.91 10.81
CA ALA A 40 0.93 -3.86 9.93
C ALA A 40 1.84 -4.44 8.85
N LYS A 41 2.70 -5.40 9.21
CA LYS A 41 3.60 -6.08 8.27
C LYS A 41 2.81 -6.85 7.20
N THR A 42 1.77 -7.57 7.62
CA THR A 42 0.89 -8.30 6.70
C THR A 42 0.19 -7.35 5.73
N ALA A 43 -0.43 -6.27 6.22
CA ALA A 43 -1.10 -5.29 5.36
C ALA A 43 -0.14 -4.62 4.36
N ALA A 44 1.10 -4.35 4.77
CA ALA A 44 2.13 -3.85 3.85
C ALA A 44 2.47 -4.88 2.76
N SER A 45 2.64 -6.16 3.12
CA SER A 45 2.89 -7.22 2.13
C SER A 45 1.71 -7.38 1.15
N GLU A 46 0.47 -7.34 1.62
CA GLU A 46 -0.72 -7.40 0.76
C GLU A 46 -0.81 -6.20 -0.18
N LEU A 47 -0.46 -5.00 0.30
CA LEU A 47 -0.43 -3.80 -0.52
C LEU A 47 0.60 -3.91 -1.65
N THR A 48 1.80 -4.43 -1.37
CA THR A 48 2.83 -4.65 -2.40
C THR A 48 2.37 -5.66 -3.46
N LEU A 49 1.71 -6.76 -3.05
CA LEU A 49 1.16 -7.72 -4.02
C LEU A 49 0.07 -7.10 -4.91
N ALA A 50 -0.77 -6.25 -4.33
CA ALA A 50 -1.80 -5.52 -5.07
C ALA A 50 -1.19 -4.51 -6.06
N GLU A 51 -0.10 -3.83 -5.67
CA GLU A 51 0.66 -2.94 -6.55
C GLU A 51 1.27 -3.70 -7.74
N ASP A 52 2.00 -4.79 -7.48
CA ASP A 52 2.61 -5.61 -8.53
C ASP A 52 1.55 -6.09 -9.54
N SER A 53 0.44 -6.60 -9.03
CA SER A 53 -0.67 -7.06 -9.87
C SER A 53 -1.24 -5.93 -10.74
N ALA A 54 -1.42 -4.74 -10.17
CA ALA A 54 -1.92 -3.57 -10.91
C ALA A 54 -0.95 -3.13 -12.03
N VAL A 55 0.36 -3.16 -11.77
CA VAL A 55 1.39 -2.83 -12.77
C VAL A 55 1.38 -3.85 -13.91
N PHE A 56 1.36 -5.14 -13.61
CA PHE A 56 1.37 -6.19 -14.64
C PHE A 56 0.08 -6.23 -15.47
N GLU A 57 -1.09 -6.07 -14.84
CA GLU A 57 -2.35 -5.95 -15.56
C GLU A 57 -2.38 -4.72 -16.46
N ALA A 58 -1.91 -3.56 -15.98
CA ALA A 58 -1.84 -2.35 -16.78
C ALA A 58 -0.89 -2.53 -17.98
N ALA A 59 0.28 -3.16 -17.78
CA ALA A 59 1.21 -3.48 -18.86
C ALA A 59 0.62 -4.46 -19.90
N ALA A 60 -0.21 -5.41 -19.46
CA ALA A 60 -0.90 -6.34 -20.37
C ALA A 60 -1.99 -5.64 -21.21
N ARG A 61 -2.72 -4.68 -20.63
CA ARG A 61 -3.78 -3.91 -21.31
C ARG A 61 -3.27 -2.77 -22.20
N GLY A 62 -2.01 -2.37 -22.04
CA GLY A 62 -1.34 -1.33 -22.84
C GLY A 62 -0.70 -1.83 -24.15
N ARG A 63 -0.93 -3.09 -24.53
CA ARG A 63 -0.55 -3.69 -25.82
C ARG A 63 -1.74 -3.72 -26.78
#